data_AF-A0A7J3QDK8-F1
#
_entry.id   AF-A0A7J3QDK8-F1
#
_cell.length_a   1.000
_cell.length_b   1.000
_cell.length_c   1.000
_cell.angle_alpha   90.00
_cell.angle_beta   90.00
_cell.angle_gamma   90.00
#
_symmetry.space_group_name_H-M   'P 1'
#
loop_
_entity.id
_entity.type
_entity.pdbx_description
1 polymer ?
#
loop_
_entity_poly.entity_id
_entity_poly.type
_entity_poly.pdbx_seq_one_letter_code
_entity_poly.pdbx_strand_id
1 'polypeptide(L)'
;MLTATDKQKDQKRVWIQKMIKSAKLHHKLCPFYDRKKKLCFLRLGERCPYDGKFDNCPIFIGFLDKRYEEIIAAGKPLPIDFEDPLVQFGVT
;
A
#
# COMPACT_ATOMS: atom_id res chain seq x y z
N MET A 1 23.56 17.73 7.10
CA MET A 1 23.84 16.48 6.38
C MET A 1 22.71 15.50 6.69
N LEU A 2 21.98 15.01 5.68
CA LEU A 2 20.90 14.03 5.89
C LEU A 2 21.53 12.64 6.08
N THR A 3 21.17 11.96 7.16
CA THR A 3 21.67 10.61 7.48
C THR A 3 21.05 9.56 6.55
N ALA A 4 21.68 8.40 6.42
CA ALA A 4 21.18 7.30 5.57
C ALA A 4 19.72 6.89 5.90
N THR A 5 19.34 7.03 7.17
CA THR A 5 17.99 6.77 7.66
C THR A 5 16.96 7.76 7.11
N ASP A 6 17.34 9.02 6.91
CA ASP A 6 16.45 10.05 6.39
C ASP A 6 16.17 9.83 4.90
N LYS A 7 17.20 9.44 4.13
CA LYS A 7 17.05 9.08 2.71
C LYS A 7 16.14 7.88 2.49
N GLN A 8 16.21 6.85 3.34
CA GLN A 8 15.31 5.69 3.23
C GLN A 8 13.86 6.06 3.53
N LYS A 9 13.61 6.90 4.55
CA LYS A 9 12.26 7.38 4.86
C LYS A 9 11.66 8.15 3.69
N ASP A 10 12.45 8.97 3.01
CA ASP A 10 12.02 9.70 1.83
C ASP A 10 11.69 8.75 0.66
N GLN A 11 12.58 7.81 0.35
CA GLN A 11 12.35 6.80 -0.69
C GLN A 11 11.08 5.98 -0.43
N LYS A 12 10.86 5.54 0.81
CA LYS A 12 9.64 4.82 1.19
C LYS A 12 8.39 5.67 0.93
N ARG A 13 8.37 6.93 1.39
CA ARG A 13 7.25 7.84 1.17
C ARG A 13 6.98 8.05 -0.33
N VAL A 14 8.03 8.29 -1.12
CA VAL A 14 7.92 8.43 -2.57
C VAL A 14 7.33 7.17 -3.21
N TRP A 15 7.78 5.99 -2.81
CA TRP A 15 7.28 4.72 -3.32
C TRP A 15 5.80 4.50 -2.95
N ILE A 16 5.41 4.73 -1.69
CA ILE A 16 4.02 4.63 -1.24
C ILE A 16 3.12 5.55 -2.07
N GLN A 17 3.54 6.80 -2.32
CA GLN A 17 2.75 7.73 -3.14
C GLN A 17 2.61 7.24 -4.60
N LYS A 18 3.64 6.61 -5.17
CA LYS A 18 3.55 5.97 -6.49
C LYS A 18 2.56 4.82 -6.49
N MET A 19 2.59 3.95 -5.46
CA MET A 19 1.67 2.82 -5.33
C MET A 19 0.21 3.27 -5.18
N ILE A 20 -0.05 4.33 -4.40
CA ILE A 20 -1.41 4.89 -4.28
C ILE A 20 -1.90 5.41 -5.64
N LYS A 21 -1.04 6.09 -6.40
CA LYS A 21 -1.38 6.58 -7.74
C LYS A 21 -1.66 5.43 -8.72
N SER A 22 -0.82 4.40 -8.72
CA SER A 22 -1.04 3.19 -9.55
C SER A 22 -2.34 2.49 -9.15
N ALA A 23 -2.59 2.23 -7.86
CA ALA A 23 -3.82 1.60 -7.41
C ALA A 23 -5.09 2.36 -7.86
N LYS A 24 -5.07 3.70 -7.82
CA LYS A 24 -6.16 4.54 -8.32
C LYS A 24 -6.35 4.49 -9.84
N LEU A 25 -5.29 4.21 -10.59
CA LEU A 25 -5.37 4.04 -12.05
C LEU A 25 -6.13 2.77 -12.42
N HIS A 26 -5.91 1.69 -11.66
CA HIS A 26 -6.52 0.39 -11.92
C HIS A 26 -7.89 0.23 -11.27
N HIS A 27 -8.12 0.87 -10.12
CA HIS A 27 -9.31 0.65 -9.31
C HIS A 27 -10.06 1.94 -8.95
N LYS A 28 -11.38 1.94 -9.19
CA LYS A 28 -12.27 3.03 -8.77
C LYS A 28 -12.50 3.08 -7.25
N LEU A 29 -12.36 1.95 -6.57
CA LEU A 29 -12.47 1.78 -5.11
C LEU A 29 -11.33 0.91 -4.61
N CYS A 30 -10.98 1.03 -3.33
CA CYS A 30 -9.99 0.19 -2.67
C CYS A 30 -10.28 -1.30 -2.92
N PRO A 31 -9.32 -2.09 -3.44
CA PRO A 31 -9.53 -3.51 -3.72
C PRO A 31 -9.82 -4.33 -2.46
N PHE A 32 -9.47 -3.79 -1.29
CA PHE A 32 -9.73 -4.41 0.02
C PHE A 32 -11.06 -3.97 0.65
N TYR A 33 -11.94 -3.29 -0.09
CA TYR A 33 -13.23 -2.83 0.41
C TYR A 33 -14.39 -3.68 -0.13
N ASP A 34 -15.16 -4.28 0.77
CA ASP A 34 -16.43 -4.91 0.43
C ASP A 34 -17.54 -3.84 0.38
N ARG A 35 -17.97 -3.47 -0.82
CA ARG A 35 -19.05 -2.49 -1.02
C ARG A 35 -20.41 -2.94 -0.48
N LYS A 36 -20.71 -4.23 -0.51
CA LYS A 36 -22.01 -4.76 -0.07
C LYS A 36 -22.12 -4.73 1.45
N LYS A 37 -21.05 -5.15 2.14
CA LYS A 37 -21.01 -5.25 3.61
C LYS A 37 -20.38 -4.02 4.28
N LYS A 38 -19.79 -3.11 3.51
CA LYS A 38 -19.04 -1.92 3.97
C LYS A 38 -17.84 -2.27 4.86
N LEU A 39 -17.13 -3.35 4.53
CA LEU A 39 -16.03 -3.88 5.35
C LEU A 39 -14.65 -3.61 4.73
N CYS A 40 -13.62 -3.56 5.57
CA CYS A 40 -12.23 -3.41 5.18
C CYS A 40 -11.45 -4.70 5.48
N PHE A 41 -11.01 -5.39 4.43
CA PHE A 41 -10.26 -6.66 4.59
C PHE A 41 -8.85 -6.46 5.18
N LEU A 42 -8.27 -5.27 5.03
CA LEU A 42 -7.02 -4.91 5.73
C LEU A 42 -7.20 -4.76 7.25
N ARG A 43 -8.44 -4.67 7.74
CA ARG A 43 -8.80 -4.66 9.16
C ARG A 43 -9.61 -5.90 9.54
N LEU A 44 -9.26 -7.06 8.99
CA LEU A 44 -9.89 -8.35 9.32
C LEU A 44 -11.42 -8.35 9.16
N GLY A 45 -11.94 -7.53 8.26
CA GLY A 45 -13.39 -7.44 8.00
C GLY A 45 -14.15 -6.49 8.94
N GLU A 46 -13.49 -5.60 9.68
CA GLU A 46 -14.16 -4.51 10.38
C GLU A 46 -14.78 -3.48 9.40
N ARG A 47 -15.71 -2.66 9.89
CA ARG A 47 -16.33 -1.59 9.10
C ARG A 47 -15.27 -0.65 8.51
N CYS A 48 -15.35 -0.37 7.21
CA CYS A 48 -14.41 0.53 6.54
C CYS A 48 -14.72 2.00 6.90
N PRO A 49 -13.79 2.75 7.51
CA PRO A 49 -14.02 4.15 7.86
C PRO A 49 -13.93 5.11 6.66
N TYR A 50 -13.45 4.64 5.51
CA TYR A 50 -13.24 5.45 4.30
C TYR A 50 -14.17 5.07 3.14
N ASP A 51 -15.10 4.13 3.35
CA ASP A 51 -16.05 3.64 2.33
C ASP A 51 -15.36 3.28 1.00
N GLY A 52 -14.17 2.68 1.08
CA GLY A 52 -13.38 2.27 -0.09
C GLY A 52 -12.58 3.38 -0.77
N LYS A 53 -12.54 4.60 -0.24
CA LYS A 53 -11.68 5.66 -0.78
C LYS A 53 -10.21 5.45 -0.39
N PHE A 54 -9.32 5.77 -1.32
CA PHE A 54 -7.87 5.69 -1.11
C PHE A 54 -7.29 6.94 -0.44
N ASP A 55 -7.92 8.09 -0.64
CA ASP A 55 -7.39 9.40 -0.22
C ASP A 55 -7.14 9.45 1.29
N ASN A 56 -5.87 9.65 1.65
CA ASN A 56 -5.40 9.73 3.03
C ASN A 56 -5.85 8.56 3.92
N CYS A 57 -6.04 7.36 3.35
CA CYS A 57 -6.42 6.16 4.10
C CYS A 57 -5.18 5.59 4.82
N PRO A 58 -5.04 5.74 6.15
CA PRO A 58 -3.87 5.27 6.90
C PRO A 58 -3.77 3.74 6.91
N ILE A 59 -4.89 3.03 6.75
CA ILE A 59 -4.94 1.58 6.69
C ILE A 59 -4.23 1.09 5.41
N PHE A 60 -4.57 1.70 4.27
CA PHE A 60 -3.97 1.35 2.98
C PHE A 60 -2.50 1.79 2.93
N ILE A 61 -2.18 2.97 3.47
CA ILE A 61 -0.79 3.43 3.60
C ILE A 61 0.01 2.46 4.47
N GLY A 62 -0.52 2.02 5.61
CA GLY A 62 0.14 1.06 6.50
C GLY A 62 0.36 -0.30 5.84
N PHE A 63 -0.58 -0.77 5.03
CA PHE A 63 -0.39 -1.97 4.20
C PHE A 63 0.80 -1.81 3.23
N LEU A 64 0.88 -0.70 2.51
CA LEU A 64 1.99 -0.43 1.59
C LEU A 64 3.32 -0.26 2.34
N ASP A 65 3.32 0.39 3.51
CA ASP A 65 4.51 0.56 4.34
C ASP A 65 5.10 -0.81 4.73
N LYS A 66 4.25 -1.71 5.24
CA LYS A 66 4.65 -3.09 5.55
C LYS A 66 5.18 -3.81 4.32
N ARG A 67 4.52 -3.65 3.17
CA ARG A 67 4.94 -4.28 1.92
C ARG A 67 6.31 -3.83 1.46
N TYR A 68 6.58 -2.53 1.55
CA TYR A 68 7.89 -1.97 1.25
C TYR A 68 8.98 -2.64 2.10
N GLU A 69 8.74 -2.76 3.41
CA GLU A 69 9.69 -3.39 4.33
C GLU A 69 9.96 -4.85 3.98
N GLU A 70 8.90 -5.63 3.67
CA GLU A 70 9.02 -7.02 3.24
C GLU A 70 9.86 -7.16 1.96
N ILE A 71 9.61 -6.33 0.94
CA ILE A 71 10.31 -6.38 -0.36
C ILE A 71 11.80 -6.02 -0.18
N ILE A 72 12.09 -4.96 0.57
CA ILE A 72 13.47 -4.52 0.84
C ILE A 72 14.23 -5.54 1.69
N ALA A 73 13.61 -6.08 2.73
CA ALA A 73 14.22 -7.12 3.58
C ALA A 73 14.57 -8.38 2.77
N ALA A 74 13.76 -8.70 1.75
CA ALA A 74 14.03 -9.81 0.83
C ALA A 74 15.04 -9.50 -0.28
N GLY A 75 15.57 -8.27 -0.35
CA GLY A 75 16.50 -7.84 -1.40
C GLY A 75 15.88 -7.82 -2.80
N LYS A 76 14.55 -7.72 -2.90
CA LYS A 76 13.83 -7.66 -4.18
C LYS A 76 13.74 -6.21 -4.69
N PRO A 77 13.69 -6.00 -6.02
CA PRO A 77 13.44 -4.68 -6.56
C PRO A 77 12.03 -4.21 -6.22
N LEU A 78 11.90 -2.92 -5.90
CA LEU A 78 10.60 -2.30 -5.63
C LEU A 78 9.77 -2.21 -6.92
N PRO A 79 8.54 -2.76 -6.93
CA PRO A 79 7.64 -2.64 -8.07
C PRO A 79 7.24 -1.19 -8.34
N ILE A 80 6.88 -0.92 -9.60
CA ILE A 80 6.36 0.38 -10.05
C ILE A 80 4.84 0.38 -10.24
N ASP A 81 4.24 -0.80 -10.23
CA ASP A 81 2.81 -1.04 -10.39
C ASP A 81 2.28 -1.73 -9.12
N PHE A 82 1.10 -1.30 -8.67
CA PHE A 82 0.39 -1.90 -7.56
C PHE A 82 -0.07 -3.33 -7.88
N GLU A 83 -0.43 -3.63 -9.14
CA GLU A 83 -0.88 -4.97 -9.56
C GLU A 83 0.24 -6.01 -9.59
N ASP A 84 1.50 -5.60 -9.37
CA ASP A 84 2.62 -6.52 -9.29
C ASP A 84 2.37 -7.61 -8.22
N PRO A 85 2.76 -8.88 -8.43
CA PRO A 85 2.60 -9.92 -7.42
C PRO A 85 3.31 -9.62 -6.08
N LEU A 86 4.47 -8.93 -6.11
CA LEU A 86 5.17 -8.42 -4.92
C LEU A 86 4.43 -7.24 -4.27
N VAL A 87 3.55 -6.59 -5.02
CA VAL A 87 2.39 -5.79 -4.61
C VAL A 87 1.40 -6.55 -3.72
N GLN A 88 0.72 -7.46 -4.40
CA GLN A 88 -0.56 -8.02 -3.99
C GLN A 88 -0.44 -9.17 -2.98
N PHE A 89 0.54 -10.07 -3.13
CA PHE A 89 0.46 -11.39 -2.50
C PHE A 89 1.47 -11.66 -1.41
N GLY A 90 2.75 -11.54 -1.71
CA GLY A 90 3.81 -11.67 -0.71
C GLY A 90 5.15 -11.35 -1.33
N VAL A 91 6.18 -11.29 -0.51
CA VAL A 91 7.39 -12.00 -0.94
C VAL A 91 7.18 -13.43 -0.45
N THR A 92 7.22 -14.38 -1.37
CA THR A 92 7.14 -15.82 -1.05
C THR A 92 8.49 -16.35 -0.58
#